data_AF-A0A956X3K5-F1
#
_entry.id   AF-A0A956X3K5-F1
#
_cell.length_a   1.000
_cell.length_b   1.000
_cell.length_c   1.000
_cell.angle_alpha   90.00
_cell.angle_beta   90.00
_cell.angle_gamma   90.00
#
_symmetry.space_group_name_H-M   'P 1'
#
loop_
_entity.id
_entity.type
_entity.pdbx_description
1 polymer ?
#
loop_
_entity_poly.entity_id
_entity_poly.type
_entity_poly.pdbx_seq_one_letter_code
_entity_poly.pdbx_strand_id
1 'polypeptide(L)'
;VTIYMADNVAVDLDARASWGRIDCDFNLSDKSRREDESVLSGKINGGGPKLVEKVTIETRLTQLYLLLDQYRAQRQRLKRDLAQIPRRLDDLEIRLMRYRQADAHYRQASDGEFDMTIGTAMFRKRKDAAEAFMALLNRHDGDVNNAATLYGFPVHVRQSLLHDAVATIQLGPETHLTAELGSSASGNISRLVNALERMRNVIPGIEAEIEKLHRLGPQYEQQLERPFDRLDELKQLELQLAAVEKKIQEKCDEERKGTAVSTVNGDGQPPDVSAVGEPHLQPAEPKRPRKPMQAAIEDLLQAYGLLEAFRASDEFHARFEMPHYMPLVIERIGFGRVSVAHYYTQNGDAVADPDVVYDIRNWIPQEITQPPVMIAGRVLGGYQQIVLEDGRFYPERLKDVESFSRMWAKNIREQGWFEHAKVVSISHPELIANATEG
;
A
#
# COMPACT_ATOMS: atom_id res chain seq x y z
N VAL A 1 26.05 -28.69 31.76
CA VAL A 1 24.65 -29.18 31.82
C VAL A 1 24.70 -30.67 32.10
N THR A 2 23.95 -31.18 33.07
CA THR A 2 23.86 -32.61 33.34
C THR A 2 22.52 -33.11 32.82
N ILE A 3 22.55 -34.04 31.86
CA ILE A 3 21.35 -34.58 31.22
C ILE A 3 21.30 -36.07 31.57
N TYR A 4 20.18 -36.51 32.14
CA TYR A 4 19.92 -37.92 32.42
C TYR A 4 19.07 -38.49 31.29
N MET A 5 19.54 -39.58 30.67
CA MET A 5 18.90 -40.21 29.51
C MET A 5 18.64 -41.68 29.78
N ALA A 6 17.58 -42.22 29.19
CA ALA A 6 17.32 -43.66 29.19
C ALA A 6 18.18 -44.36 28.14
N ASP A 7 18.43 -45.66 28.33
CA ASP A 7 19.44 -46.47 27.60
C ASP A 7 19.27 -46.55 26.07
N ASN A 8 18.15 -46.06 25.52
CA ASN A 8 17.79 -46.19 24.11
C ASN A 8 17.39 -44.84 23.46
N VAL A 9 17.82 -43.71 24.02
CA VAL A 9 17.52 -42.37 23.48
C VAL A 9 18.79 -41.76 22.90
N ALA A 10 18.75 -41.40 21.62
CA ALA A 10 19.78 -40.58 21.00
C ALA A 10 19.49 -39.10 21.28
N VAL A 11 20.53 -38.34 21.63
CA VAL A 11 20.43 -36.90 21.84
C VAL A 11 21.32 -36.18 20.85
N ASP A 12 20.69 -35.27 20.12
CA ASP A 12 21.35 -34.28 19.27
C ASP A 12 21.40 -32.95 20.03
N LEU A 13 22.60 -32.40 20.21
CA LEU A 13 22.84 -31.16 20.96
C LEU A 13 23.28 -30.08 19.96
N ASP A 14 22.33 -29.26 19.51
CA ASP A 14 22.63 -28.07 18.71
C ASP A 14 22.92 -26.89 19.65
N ALA A 15 24.17 -26.41 19.66
CA ALA A 15 24.58 -25.25 20.45
C ALA A 15 24.68 -24.02 19.54
N ARG A 16 23.72 -23.09 19.66
CA ARG A 16 23.76 -21.80 18.96
C ARG A 16 24.09 -20.68 19.93
N ALA A 17 25.19 -19.97 19.68
CA ALA A 17 25.47 -18.68 20.32
C ALA A 17 25.15 -17.56 19.34
N SER A 18 24.40 -16.57 19.80
CA SER A 18 24.02 -15.37 19.04
C SER A 18 25.19 -14.43 18.73
N TRP A 19 26.34 -14.60 19.40
CA TRP A 19 27.53 -13.75 19.22
C TRP A 19 28.81 -14.54 19.51
N GLY A 20 29.71 -14.62 18.53
CA GLY A 20 31.16 -14.83 18.67
C GLY A 20 31.69 -15.92 19.61
N ARG A 21 32.37 -16.91 19.01
CA ARG A 21 33.40 -17.81 19.59
C ARG A 21 33.03 -18.53 20.89
N ILE A 22 32.55 -19.77 20.73
CA ILE A 22 32.58 -20.79 21.79
C ILE A 22 33.92 -21.52 21.65
N ASP A 23 34.98 -21.04 22.31
CA ASP A 23 36.09 -21.93 22.70
C ASP A 23 35.66 -22.59 24.01
N CYS A 24 34.97 -23.73 23.91
CA CYS A 24 34.65 -24.53 25.08
C CYS A 24 35.03 -25.98 24.77
N ASP A 25 36.21 -26.37 25.23
CA ASP A 25 36.56 -27.77 25.40
C ASP A 25 35.62 -28.38 26.45
N PHE A 26 34.46 -28.88 26.02
CA PHE A 26 33.58 -29.63 26.91
C PHE A 26 33.99 -31.09 26.90
N ASN A 27 34.45 -31.59 28.05
CA ASN A 27 34.61 -33.02 28.26
C ASN A 27 33.23 -33.66 28.42
N LEU A 28 32.83 -34.48 27.45
CA LEU A 28 31.72 -35.41 27.59
C LEU A 28 32.21 -36.67 28.27
N SER A 29 31.76 -36.92 29.50
CA SER A 29 32.01 -38.17 30.22
C SER A 29 30.74 -39.00 30.26
N ASP A 30 30.76 -40.18 29.65
CA ASP A 30 29.71 -41.18 29.83
C ASP A 30 29.94 -41.93 31.15
N LYS A 31 29.14 -41.62 32.16
CA LYS A 31 29.27 -42.25 33.49
C LYS A 31 28.75 -43.70 33.55
N SER A 32 28.21 -44.23 32.46
CA SER A 32 27.69 -45.61 32.39
C SER A 32 28.73 -46.65 31.98
N ARG A 33 29.88 -46.23 31.41
CA ARG A 33 30.96 -47.12 30.98
C ARG A 33 32.19 -47.00 31.88
N ARG A 34 32.84 -48.15 32.17
CA ARG A 34 34.04 -48.25 33.01
C ARG A 34 35.13 -47.27 32.57
N GLU A 35 35.87 -46.76 33.56
CA GLU A 35 36.73 -45.57 33.53
C GLU A 35 37.88 -45.57 32.50
N ASP A 36 38.11 -46.65 31.75
CA ASP A 36 39.30 -46.77 30.88
C ASP A 36 39.06 -46.62 29.37
N GLU A 37 37.82 -46.42 28.87
CA GLU A 37 37.57 -46.37 27.41
C GLU A 37 36.64 -45.24 26.90
N SER A 38 36.20 -44.29 27.73
CA SER A 38 35.22 -43.28 27.29
C SER A 38 35.76 -41.85 27.29
N VAL A 39 36.68 -41.56 26.37
CA VAL A 39 36.92 -40.18 25.90
C VAL A 39 36.56 -40.11 24.42
N LEU A 40 35.28 -39.87 24.13
CA LEU A 40 34.89 -39.34 22.83
C LEU A 40 35.32 -37.87 22.80
N SER A 41 36.57 -37.61 22.41
CA SER A 41 36.99 -36.26 22.06
C SER A 41 36.42 -35.91 20.68
N GLY A 42 35.24 -35.28 20.67
CA GLY A 42 34.70 -34.66 19.47
C GLY A 42 35.13 -33.19 19.43
N LYS A 43 35.89 -32.78 18.41
CA LYS A 43 36.01 -31.34 18.09
C LYS A 43 34.71 -30.89 17.45
N ILE A 44 33.95 -30.05 18.14
CA ILE A 44 33.05 -29.15 17.41
C ILE A 44 33.99 -28.13 16.77
N ASN A 45 34.24 -28.29 15.47
CA ASN A 45 34.93 -27.26 14.70
C ASN A 45 33.97 -26.06 14.66
N GLY A 46 34.03 -25.20 15.67
CA GLY A 46 33.47 -23.85 15.60
C GLY A 46 34.01 -23.25 14.32
N GLY A 47 33.13 -23.09 13.34
CA GLY A 47 33.50 -22.97 11.93
C GLY A 47 34.72 -22.08 11.76
N GLY A 48 35.77 -22.62 11.15
CA GLY A 48 37.04 -21.89 11.02
C GLY A 48 36.85 -20.52 10.35
N PRO A 49 37.86 -19.63 10.35
CA PRO A 49 37.73 -18.24 9.88
C PRO A 49 36.99 -18.07 8.54
N LYS A 50 37.12 -19.03 7.63
CA LYS A 50 36.40 -19.07 6.34
C LYS A 50 34.88 -19.28 6.46
N LEU A 51 34.38 -20.02 7.45
CA LEU A 51 32.94 -20.19 7.68
C LEU A 51 32.33 -18.91 8.27
N VAL A 52 33.03 -18.23 9.17
CA VAL A 52 32.61 -16.92 9.69
C VAL A 52 32.60 -15.86 8.57
N GLU A 53 33.64 -15.86 7.73
CA GLU A 53 33.71 -15.03 6.53
C GLU A 53 32.54 -15.33 5.58
N LYS A 54 32.26 -16.61 5.31
CA LYS A 54 31.10 -17.05 4.51
C LYS A 54 29.78 -16.51 5.07
N VAL A 55 29.48 -16.76 6.35
CA VAL A 55 28.23 -16.33 6.98
C VAL A 55 28.09 -14.80 6.97
N THR A 56 29.20 -14.07 7.15
CA THR A 56 29.22 -12.61 7.08
C THR A 56 28.88 -12.12 5.67
N ILE A 57 29.51 -12.71 4.65
CA ILE A 57 29.24 -12.39 3.23
C ILE A 57 27.78 -12.75 2.87
N GLU A 58 27.30 -13.93 3.25
CA GLU A 58 25.91 -14.38 3.02
C GLU A 58 24.89 -13.44 3.67
N THR A 59 25.18 -12.95 4.87
CA THR A 59 24.32 -11.99 5.57
C THR A 59 24.23 -10.66 4.80
N ARG A 60 25.37 -10.12 4.33
CA ARG A 60 25.37 -8.89 3.53
C ARG A 60 24.70 -9.10 2.17
N LEU A 61 24.93 -10.24 1.50
CA LEU A 61 24.25 -10.59 0.26
C LEU A 61 22.73 -10.65 0.44
N THR A 62 22.25 -11.26 1.53
CA THR A 62 20.82 -11.31 1.85
C THR A 62 20.21 -9.91 1.95
N GLN A 63 20.91 -8.98 2.60
CA GLN A 63 20.47 -7.57 2.68
C GLN A 63 20.50 -6.89 1.31
N LEU A 64 21.56 -7.09 0.52
CA LEU A 64 21.68 -6.49 -0.81
C LEU A 64 20.61 -7.03 -1.77
N TYR A 65 20.24 -8.31 -1.68
CA TYR A 65 19.14 -8.87 -2.46
C TYR A 65 17.79 -8.27 -2.03
N LEU A 66 17.55 -8.03 -0.74
CA LEU A 66 16.36 -7.30 -0.30
C LEU A 66 16.30 -5.89 -0.89
N LEU A 67 17.39 -5.14 -0.82
CA LEU A 67 17.47 -3.80 -1.41
C LEU A 67 17.27 -3.84 -2.93
N LEU A 68 17.78 -4.87 -3.59
CA LEU A 68 17.59 -5.09 -5.02
C LEU A 68 16.14 -5.41 -5.36
N ASP A 69 15.46 -6.22 -4.55
CA ASP A 69 14.05 -6.54 -4.74
C ASP A 69 13.15 -5.32 -4.48
N GLN A 70 13.46 -4.52 -3.47
CA GLN A 70 12.84 -3.21 -3.24
C GLN A 70 13.01 -2.29 -4.45
N TYR A 71 14.24 -2.15 -4.94
CA TYR A 71 14.56 -1.36 -6.13
C TYR A 71 13.79 -1.85 -7.36
N ARG A 72 13.73 -3.17 -7.60
CA ARG A 72 12.98 -3.77 -8.71
C ARG A 72 11.48 -3.52 -8.58
N ALA A 73 10.93 -3.70 -7.39
CA ALA A 73 9.52 -3.46 -7.08
C ALA A 73 9.15 -2.00 -7.34
N GLN A 74 9.92 -1.05 -6.81
CA GLN A 74 9.74 0.37 -7.04
C GLN A 74 9.76 0.71 -8.53
N ARG A 75 10.70 0.15 -9.29
CA ARG A 75 10.76 0.38 -10.75
C ARG A 75 9.55 -0.18 -11.48
N GLN A 76 9.09 -1.37 -11.11
CA GLN A 76 7.87 -1.93 -11.70
C GLN A 76 6.67 -1.03 -11.39
N ARG A 77 6.56 -0.55 -10.16
CA ARG A 77 5.52 0.39 -9.73
C ARG A 77 5.55 1.69 -10.53
N LEU A 78 6.72 2.32 -10.66
CA LEU A 78 6.90 3.54 -11.47
C LEU A 78 6.53 3.32 -12.93
N LYS A 79 6.89 2.16 -13.52
CA LYS A 79 6.48 1.82 -14.89
C LYS A 79 4.97 1.70 -15.02
N ARG A 80 4.29 1.05 -14.06
CA ARG A 80 2.83 0.92 -14.03
C ARG A 80 2.15 2.28 -13.92
N ASP A 81 2.67 3.13 -13.05
CA ASP A 81 2.15 4.48 -12.81
C ASP A 81 2.32 5.34 -14.06
N LEU A 82 3.52 5.35 -14.65
CA LEU A 82 3.83 6.07 -15.89
C LEU A 82 2.94 5.62 -17.06
N ALA A 83 2.69 4.32 -17.20
CA ALA A 83 1.83 3.79 -18.26
C ALA A 83 0.37 4.25 -18.15
N GLN A 84 -0.10 4.60 -16.95
CA GLN A 84 -1.47 5.10 -16.71
C GLN A 84 -1.61 6.60 -16.98
N ILE A 85 -0.51 7.37 -16.92
CA ILE A 85 -0.55 8.84 -17.02
C ILE A 85 -1.22 9.32 -18.33
N PRO A 86 -0.87 8.82 -19.53
CA PRO A 86 -1.46 9.32 -20.78
C PRO A 86 -2.98 9.14 -20.81
N ARG A 87 -3.48 7.96 -20.46
CA ARG A 87 -4.92 7.68 -20.42
C ARG A 87 -5.65 8.56 -19.40
N ARG A 88 -5.04 8.81 -18.23
CA ARG A 88 -5.63 9.71 -17.23
C ARG A 88 -5.66 11.15 -17.70
N LEU A 89 -4.60 11.62 -18.38
CA LEU A 89 -4.56 12.95 -18.99
C LEU A 89 -5.69 13.11 -20.03
N ASP A 90 -5.82 12.16 -20.96
CA ASP A 90 -6.88 12.19 -21.98
C ASP A 90 -8.28 12.30 -21.34
N ASP A 91 -8.57 11.48 -20.32
CA ASP A 91 -9.86 11.51 -19.61
C ASP A 91 -10.11 12.85 -18.90
N LEU A 92 -9.09 13.36 -18.19
CA LEU A 92 -9.20 14.63 -17.47
C LEU A 92 -9.34 15.82 -18.43
N GLU A 93 -8.65 15.82 -19.57
CA GLU A 93 -8.74 16.86 -20.59
C GLU A 93 -10.14 16.89 -21.24
N ILE A 94 -10.67 15.71 -21.59
CA ILE A 94 -12.05 15.59 -22.11
C ILE A 94 -13.04 16.08 -21.06
N ARG A 95 -12.86 15.68 -19.80
CA ARG A 95 -13.72 16.10 -18.69
C ARG A 95 -13.65 17.61 -18.47
N LEU A 96 -12.45 18.20 -18.44
CA LEU A 96 -12.23 19.64 -18.31
C LEU A 96 -12.91 20.41 -19.45
N MET A 97 -12.75 19.94 -20.69
CA MET A 97 -13.39 20.52 -21.86
C MET A 97 -14.91 20.53 -21.72
N ARG A 98 -15.53 19.41 -21.29
CA ARG A 98 -16.97 19.31 -21.04
C ARG A 98 -17.44 20.28 -19.95
N TYR A 99 -16.72 20.38 -18.82
CA TYR A 99 -17.05 21.33 -17.76
C TYR A 99 -16.94 22.78 -18.21
N ARG A 100 -15.89 23.13 -18.98
CA ARG A 100 -15.73 24.49 -19.52
C ARG A 100 -16.82 24.86 -20.52
N GLN A 101 -17.22 23.93 -21.39
CA GLN A 101 -18.34 24.13 -22.32
C GLN A 101 -19.66 24.34 -21.56
N ALA A 102 -19.92 23.51 -20.54
CA ALA A 102 -21.10 23.65 -19.70
C ALA A 102 -21.13 24.98 -18.93
N ASP A 103 -20.02 25.42 -18.34
CA ASP A 103 -19.94 26.72 -17.64
C ASP A 103 -20.14 27.89 -18.60
N ALA A 104 -19.57 27.83 -19.81
CA ALA A 104 -19.80 28.85 -20.84
C ALA A 104 -21.27 28.91 -21.27
N HIS A 105 -21.91 27.76 -21.49
CA HIS A 105 -23.34 27.69 -21.79
C HIS A 105 -24.19 28.26 -20.65
N TYR A 106 -23.91 27.83 -19.42
CA TYR A 106 -24.62 28.31 -18.24
C TYR A 106 -24.49 29.83 -18.06
N ARG A 107 -23.29 30.40 -18.25
CA ARG A 107 -23.08 31.86 -18.20
C ARG A 107 -23.94 32.60 -19.21
N GLN A 108 -24.01 32.10 -20.45
CA GLN A 108 -24.84 32.71 -21.49
C GLN A 108 -26.34 32.58 -21.17
N ALA A 109 -26.77 31.41 -20.69
CA ALA A 109 -28.18 31.15 -20.40
C ALA A 109 -28.69 31.83 -19.11
N SER A 110 -27.82 32.07 -18.13
CA SER A 110 -28.18 32.68 -16.84
C SER A 110 -27.99 34.21 -16.78
N ASP A 111 -27.40 34.83 -17.81
CA ASP A 111 -27.28 36.29 -17.93
C ASP A 111 -28.65 36.98 -18.13
N GLY A 112 -29.67 36.21 -18.51
CA GLY A 112 -31.05 36.68 -18.71
C GLY A 112 -32.00 36.41 -17.54
N GLU A 113 -33.28 36.21 -17.86
CA GLU A 113 -34.26 35.76 -16.88
C GLU A 113 -34.05 34.28 -16.51
N PHE A 114 -34.54 33.87 -15.33
CA PHE A 114 -34.56 32.46 -14.95
C PHE A 114 -35.24 31.63 -16.05
N ASP A 115 -34.68 30.48 -16.41
CA ASP A 115 -35.24 29.61 -17.45
C ASP A 115 -35.30 28.16 -16.98
N MET A 116 -36.52 27.65 -16.83
CA MET A 116 -36.78 26.25 -16.56
C MET A 116 -37.98 25.77 -17.36
N THR A 117 -37.81 24.66 -18.07
CA THR A 117 -38.87 23.99 -18.82
C THR A 117 -39.25 22.69 -18.12
N ILE A 118 -40.55 22.45 -17.94
CA ILE A 118 -41.09 21.23 -17.31
C ILE A 118 -42.15 20.66 -18.26
N GLY A 119 -41.89 19.49 -18.83
CA GLY A 119 -42.68 18.99 -19.96
C GLY A 119 -42.58 19.93 -21.15
N THR A 120 -43.70 20.52 -21.57
CA THR A 120 -43.76 21.51 -22.66
C THR A 120 -43.91 22.96 -22.17
N ALA A 121 -44.03 23.18 -20.85
CA ALA A 121 -44.26 24.49 -20.27
C ALA A 121 -42.95 25.16 -19.87
N MET A 122 -42.76 26.41 -20.28
CA MET A 122 -41.61 27.25 -19.94
C MET A 122 -41.94 28.18 -18.77
N PHE A 123 -41.04 28.27 -17.79
CA PHE A 123 -41.22 29.08 -16.59
C PHE A 123 -40.07 30.07 -16.43
N ARG A 124 -40.41 31.38 -16.37
CA ARG A 124 -39.45 32.47 -16.11
C ARG A 124 -39.41 32.96 -14.68
N LYS A 125 -40.33 32.47 -13.84
CA LYS A 125 -40.40 32.78 -12.41
C LYS A 125 -40.09 31.53 -11.60
N ARG A 126 -39.13 31.65 -10.67
CA ARG A 126 -38.70 30.54 -9.81
C ARG A 126 -39.84 29.93 -8.99
N LYS A 127 -40.79 30.76 -8.53
CA LYS A 127 -41.93 30.29 -7.72
C LYS A 127 -42.86 29.38 -8.53
N ASP A 128 -43.26 29.82 -9.71
CA ASP A 128 -44.17 29.07 -10.59
C ASP A 128 -43.53 27.76 -11.07
N ALA A 129 -42.22 27.82 -11.41
CA ALA A 129 -41.43 26.64 -11.74
C ALA A 129 -41.33 25.65 -10.58
N ALA A 130 -41.14 26.15 -9.36
CA ALA A 130 -41.03 25.32 -8.16
C ALA A 130 -42.31 24.54 -7.88
N GLU A 131 -43.47 25.21 -7.97
CA GLU A 131 -44.77 24.57 -7.78
C GLU A 131 -45.04 23.52 -8.86
N ALA A 132 -44.76 23.84 -10.13
CA ALA A 132 -44.92 22.91 -11.24
C ALA A 132 -43.97 21.70 -11.15
N PHE A 133 -42.73 21.91 -10.73
CA PHE A 133 -41.73 20.85 -10.55
C PHE A 133 -42.15 19.88 -9.44
N MET A 134 -42.56 20.38 -8.28
CA MET A 134 -43.06 19.53 -7.21
C MET A 134 -44.34 18.79 -7.59
N ALA A 135 -45.26 19.46 -8.30
CA ALA A 135 -46.47 18.83 -8.80
C ALA A 135 -46.17 17.69 -9.78
N LEU A 136 -45.14 17.81 -10.62
CA LEU A 136 -44.68 16.72 -11.48
C LEU A 136 -44.16 15.54 -10.64
N LEU A 137 -43.26 15.80 -9.69
CA LEU A 137 -42.67 14.73 -8.87
C LEU A 137 -43.71 13.98 -8.04
N ASN A 138 -44.70 14.68 -7.48
CA ASN A 138 -45.78 14.08 -6.70
C ASN A 138 -46.77 13.25 -7.54
N ARG A 139 -46.76 13.39 -8.88
CA ARG A 139 -47.62 12.61 -9.79
C ARG A 139 -46.97 11.32 -10.28
N HIS A 140 -45.66 11.17 -10.08
CA HIS A 140 -44.91 10.02 -10.54
C HIS A 140 -44.43 9.19 -9.34
N ASP A 141 -44.89 7.95 -9.27
CA ASP A 141 -44.38 6.96 -8.33
C ASP A 141 -43.10 6.33 -8.91
N GLY A 142 -41.96 7.01 -8.73
CA GLY A 142 -40.65 6.51 -9.13
C GLY A 142 -39.77 7.54 -9.87
N ASP A 143 -38.73 7.03 -10.52
CA ASP A 143 -37.75 7.84 -11.23
C ASP A 143 -38.37 8.61 -12.40
N VAL A 144 -38.03 9.90 -12.49
CA VAL A 144 -38.51 10.80 -13.53
C VAL A 144 -37.33 11.21 -14.39
N ASN A 145 -37.23 10.60 -15.57
CA ASN A 145 -36.25 10.99 -16.57
C ASN A 145 -36.68 12.30 -17.25
N ASN A 146 -35.73 13.24 -17.41
CA ASN A 146 -35.98 14.56 -17.99
C ASN A 146 -37.16 15.28 -17.31
N ALA A 147 -37.18 15.27 -15.98
CA ALA A 147 -38.17 15.93 -15.15
C ALA A 147 -38.25 17.44 -15.42
N ALA A 148 -37.12 18.05 -15.80
CA ALA A 148 -37.06 19.43 -16.24
C ALA A 148 -35.85 19.68 -17.14
N THR A 149 -35.83 20.82 -17.80
CA THR A 149 -34.64 21.40 -18.44
C THR A 149 -34.37 22.74 -17.78
N LEU A 150 -33.27 22.87 -17.04
CA LEU A 150 -32.88 24.09 -16.32
C LEU A 150 -31.74 24.77 -17.06
N TYR A 151 -31.95 25.98 -17.57
CA TYR A 151 -30.97 26.70 -18.42
C TYR A 151 -30.39 25.83 -19.55
N GLY A 152 -31.23 25.03 -20.21
CA GLY A 152 -30.80 24.11 -21.26
C GLY A 152 -30.26 22.76 -20.79
N PHE A 153 -30.03 22.56 -19.49
CA PHE A 153 -29.53 21.30 -18.93
C PHE A 153 -30.67 20.36 -18.50
N PRO A 154 -30.72 19.12 -19.02
CA PRO A 154 -31.68 18.12 -18.57
C PRO A 154 -31.49 17.77 -17.09
N VAL A 155 -32.60 17.64 -16.37
CA VAL A 155 -32.67 17.26 -14.96
C VAL A 155 -33.43 15.95 -14.84
N HIS A 156 -32.77 14.93 -14.33
CA HIS A 156 -33.36 13.63 -14.01
C HIS A 156 -33.56 13.53 -12.51
N VAL A 157 -34.64 12.93 -12.05
CA VAL A 157 -34.89 12.73 -10.61
C VAL A 157 -34.99 11.25 -10.32
N ARG A 158 -34.13 10.77 -9.43
CA ARG A 158 -34.19 9.42 -8.88
C ARG A 158 -34.88 9.47 -7.52
N GLN A 159 -35.96 8.72 -7.37
CA GLN A 159 -36.65 8.63 -6.09
C GLN A 159 -36.05 7.53 -5.23
N SER A 160 -36.07 7.72 -3.91
CA SER A 160 -35.65 6.71 -2.95
C SER A 160 -36.75 6.50 -1.93
N LEU A 161 -37.02 5.25 -1.59
CA LEU A 161 -37.97 4.90 -0.52
C LEU A 161 -37.39 5.13 0.88
N LEU A 162 -36.06 5.24 0.98
CA LEU A 162 -35.31 5.29 2.24
C LEU A 162 -34.62 6.65 2.47
N HIS A 163 -34.46 7.46 1.42
CA HIS A 163 -33.73 8.73 1.47
C HIS A 163 -34.49 9.80 0.66
N ASP A 164 -34.07 11.05 0.81
CA ASP A 164 -34.52 12.15 -0.04
C ASP A 164 -34.24 11.86 -1.52
N ALA A 165 -35.12 12.32 -2.40
CA ALA A 165 -34.95 12.14 -3.84
C ALA A 165 -33.69 12.88 -4.33
N VAL A 166 -32.98 12.31 -5.30
CA VAL A 166 -31.74 12.89 -5.83
C VAL A 166 -31.98 13.35 -7.25
N ALA A 167 -31.78 14.64 -7.51
CA ALA A 167 -31.75 15.18 -8.85
C ALA A 167 -30.34 15.11 -9.44
N THR A 168 -30.26 14.71 -10.71
CA THR A 168 -29.05 14.67 -11.51
C THR A 168 -29.21 15.63 -12.69
N ILE A 169 -28.37 16.66 -12.75
CA ILE A 169 -28.33 17.64 -13.84
C ILE A 169 -27.28 17.16 -14.85
N GLN A 170 -27.69 16.91 -16.08
CA GLN A 170 -26.83 16.41 -17.15
C GLN A 170 -26.11 17.57 -17.85
N LEU A 171 -24.78 17.62 -17.77
CA LEU A 171 -23.93 18.61 -18.46
C LEU A 171 -23.42 18.12 -19.82
N GLY A 172 -23.51 16.81 -20.08
CA GLY A 172 -23.06 16.13 -21.29
C GLY A 172 -23.32 14.62 -21.22
N PRO A 173 -22.83 13.81 -22.17
CA PRO A 173 -23.14 12.37 -22.24
C PRO A 173 -22.84 11.60 -20.95
N GLU A 174 -21.73 11.92 -20.26
CA GLU A 174 -21.30 11.20 -19.04
C GLU A 174 -20.98 12.17 -17.88
N THR A 175 -21.26 13.45 -18.04
CA THR A 175 -20.93 14.48 -17.04
C THR A 175 -22.21 14.98 -16.41
N HIS A 176 -22.30 14.88 -15.09
CA HIS A 176 -23.49 15.24 -14.35
C HIS A 176 -23.16 15.84 -12.98
N LEU A 177 -24.10 16.63 -12.47
CA LEU A 177 -24.07 17.20 -11.11
C LEU A 177 -25.25 16.64 -10.33
N THR A 178 -25.10 16.50 -9.01
CA THR A 178 -26.17 16.01 -8.14
C THR A 178 -26.64 17.07 -7.16
N ALA A 179 -27.93 16.99 -6.80
CA ALA A 179 -28.54 17.79 -5.76
C ALA A 179 -29.61 16.95 -5.04
N GLU A 180 -29.59 16.93 -3.71
CA GLU A 180 -30.65 16.33 -2.90
C GLU A 180 -31.89 17.23 -2.90
N LEU A 181 -33.06 16.62 -3.09
CA LEU A 181 -34.36 17.29 -3.09
C LEU A 181 -35.05 17.08 -1.74
N GLY A 182 -35.46 18.17 -1.12
CA GLY A 182 -36.23 18.13 0.12
C GLY A 182 -37.72 18.43 -0.11
N SER A 183 -38.44 18.71 0.97
CA SER A 183 -39.89 18.97 0.94
C SER A 183 -40.29 20.36 0.41
N SER A 184 -39.37 21.33 0.41
CA SER A 184 -39.64 22.71 -0.03
C SER A 184 -39.45 22.89 -1.52
N ALA A 185 -40.52 23.25 -2.23
CA ALA A 185 -40.51 23.50 -3.67
C ALA A 185 -39.45 24.54 -4.10
N SER A 186 -39.48 25.74 -3.49
CA SER A 186 -38.53 26.81 -3.82
C SER A 186 -37.10 26.49 -3.37
N GLY A 187 -36.97 25.74 -2.27
CA GLY A 187 -35.67 25.22 -1.82
C GLY A 187 -35.04 24.29 -2.84
N ASN A 188 -35.83 23.41 -3.46
CA ASN A 188 -35.35 22.47 -4.49
C ASN A 188 -34.81 23.20 -5.73
N ILE A 189 -35.52 24.21 -6.24
CA ILE A 189 -35.02 25.03 -7.35
C ILE A 189 -33.70 25.72 -6.98
N SER A 190 -33.60 26.26 -5.76
CA SER A 190 -32.37 26.90 -5.29
C SER A 190 -31.20 25.90 -5.21
N ARG A 191 -31.45 24.66 -4.74
CA ARG A 191 -30.42 23.61 -4.70
C ARG A 191 -29.94 23.20 -6.09
N LEU A 192 -30.83 23.14 -7.09
CA LEU A 192 -30.48 22.85 -8.48
C LEU A 192 -29.62 23.96 -9.10
N VAL A 193 -30.01 25.23 -8.89
CA VAL A 193 -29.22 26.38 -9.37
C VAL A 193 -27.85 26.40 -8.70
N ASN A 194 -27.79 26.23 -7.38
CA ASN A 194 -26.52 26.14 -6.66
C ASN A 194 -25.68 24.95 -7.13
N ALA A 195 -26.30 23.85 -7.57
CA ALA A 195 -25.57 22.73 -8.15
C ALA A 195 -24.87 23.13 -9.45
N LEU A 196 -25.57 23.81 -10.37
CA LEU A 196 -24.94 24.36 -11.58
C LEU A 196 -23.78 25.29 -11.25
N GLU A 197 -23.94 26.20 -10.28
CA GLU A 197 -22.86 27.10 -9.87
C GLU A 197 -21.62 26.36 -9.33
N ARG A 198 -21.80 25.21 -8.65
CA ARG A 198 -20.69 24.38 -8.15
C ARG A 198 -19.78 23.85 -9.26
N MET A 199 -20.24 23.80 -10.52
CA MET A 199 -19.39 23.32 -11.63
C MET A 199 -18.09 24.14 -11.77
N ARG A 200 -18.14 25.44 -11.44
CA ARG A 200 -16.98 26.34 -11.48
C ARG A 200 -15.92 25.97 -10.44
N ASN A 201 -16.33 25.38 -9.32
CA ASN A 201 -15.42 24.97 -8.26
C ASN A 201 -14.71 23.65 -8.61
N VAL A 202 -15.24 22.88 -9.56
CA VAL A 202 -14.65 21.61 -10.01
C VAL A 202 -13.51 21.85 -11.00
N ILE A 203 -13.62 22.89 -11.84
CA ILE A 203 -12.65 23.19 -12.91
C ILE A 203 -11.21 23.34 -12.37
N PRO A 204 -10.92 24.16 -11.34
CA PRO A 204 -9.57 24.29 -10.80
C PRO A 204 -9.00 22.97 -10.27
N GLY A 205 -9.84 22.10 -9.71
CA GLY A 205 -9.41 20.79 -9.23
C GLY A 205 -8.94 19.86 -10.35
N ILE A 206 -9.66 19.87 -11.49
CA ILE A 206 -9.25 19.09 -12.67
C ILE A 206 -7.96 19.66 -13.29
N GLU A 207 -7.84 20.99 -13.38
CA GLU A 207 -6.65 21.66 -13.88
C GLU A 207 -5.40 21.33 -13.05
N ALA A 208 -5.53 21.38 -11.72
CA ALA A 208 -4.46 21.01 -10.80
C ALA A 208 -4.06 19.53 -10.93
N GLU A 209 -5.03 18.63 -11.17
CA GLU A 209 -4.73 17.20 -11.40
C GLU A 209 -3.98 16.98 -12.72
N ILE A 210 -4.35 17.69 -13.79
CA ILE A 210 -3.63 17.65 -15.09
C ILE A 210 -2.20 18.17 -14.92
N GLU A 211 -2.01 19.34 -14.30
CA GLU A 211 -0.68 19.91 -14.05
C GLU A 211 0.20 18.95 -13.23
N LYS A 212 -0.39 18.31 -12.22
CA LYS A 212 0.27 17.29 -11.42
C LYS A 212 0.75 16.12 -12.27
N LEU A 213 -0.10 15.58 -13.14
CA LEU A 213 0.27 14.44 -14.00
C LEU A 213 1.39 14.82 -14.99
N HIS A 214 1.34 16.03 -15.55
CA HIS A 214 2.43 16.56 -16.37
C HIS A 214 3.76 16.70 -15.62
N ARG A 215 3.72 17.03 -14.33
CA ARG A 215 4.93 17.07 -13.47
C ARG A 215 5.44 15.68 -13.12
N LEU A 216 4.55 14.72 -12.83
CA LEU A 216 4.92 13.38 -12.38
C LEU A 216 5.53 12.51 -13.49
N GLY A 217 5.06 12.63 -14.73
CA GLY A 217 5.58 11.84 -15.85
C GLY A 217 7.10 11.90 -15.99
N PRO A 218 7.69 13.10 -16.21
CA PRO A 218 9.14 13.26 -16.30
C PRO A 218 9.89 12.87 -15.03
N GLN A 219 9.29 13.06 -13.85
CA GLN A 219 9.89 12.63 -12.58
C GLN A 219 10.02 11.11 -12.49
N TYR A 220 8.98 10.38 -12.90
CA TYR A 220 9.03 8.91 -12.94
C TYR A 220 10.01 8.40 -13.98
N GLU A 221 10.08 9.02 -15.16
CA GLU A 221 11.08 8.71 -16.18
C GLU A 221 12.51 8.88 -15.64
N GLN A 222 12.80 10.01 -15.00
CA GLN A 222 14.11 10.26 -14.39
C GLN A 222 14.45 9.26 -13.27
N GLN A 223 13.48 8.89 -12.44
CA GLN A 223 13.68 7.87 -11.40
C GLN A 223 13.96 6.50 -12.00
N LEU A 224 13.34 6.16 -13.15
CA LEU A 224 13.60 4.94 -13.88
C LEU A 224 14.99 4.91 -14.54
N GLU A 225 15.69 6.02 -14.68
CA GLU A 225 17.07 6.04 -15.18
C GLU A 225 18.10 5.75 -14.08
N ARG A 226 17.73 5.94 -12.81
CA ARG A 226 18.65 5.72 -11.68
C ARG A 226 19.02 4.24 -11.55
N PRO A 227 20.32 3.89 -11.56
CA PRO A 227 20.77 2.51 -11.35
C PRO A 227 20.64 2.11 -9.88
N PHE A 228 20.86 0.81 -9.61
CA PHE A 228 20.96 0.33 -8.24
C PHE A 228 22.33 0.67 -7.65
N ASP A 229 22.36 1.52 -6.61
CA ASP A 229 23.60 2.09 -6.05
C ASP A 229 24.60 1.06 -5.52
N ARG A 230 24.13 -0.11 -5.08
CA ARG A 230 24.97 -1.19 -4.50
C ARG A 230 25.25 -2.33 -5.47
N LEU A 231 25.07 -2.12 -6.77
CA LEU A 231 25.24 -3.17 -7.78
C LEU A 231 26.67 -3.73 -7.81
N ASP A 232 27.67 -2.87 -7.67
CA ASP A 232 29.08 -3.29 -7.70
C ASP A 232 29.47 -4.04 -6.41
N GLU A 233 28.98 -3.60 -5.25
CA GLU A 233 29.15 -4.29 -3.97
C GLU A 233 28.55 -5.70 -4.02
N LEU A 234 27.33 -5.83 -4.54
CA LEU A 234 26.65 -7.11 -4.70
C LEU A 234 27.49 -8.07 -5.57
N LYS A 235 27.96 -7.63 -6.74
CA LYS A 235 28.78 -8.46 -7.63
C LYS A 235 30.12 -8.87 -7.00
N GLN A 236 30.76 -7.97 -6.27
CA GLN A 236 32.02 -8.26 -5.59
C GLN A 236 31.82 -9.30 -4.48
N LEU A 237 30.76 -9.19 -3.68
CA LEU A 237 30.46 -10.14 -2.62
C LEU A 237 30.04 -11.52 -3.16
N GLU A 238 29.31 -11.59 -4.28
CA GLU A 238 29.00 -12.86 -4.97
C GLU A 238 30.28 -13.58 -5.40
N LEU A 239 31.24 -12.86 -5.99
CA LEU A 239 32.55 -13.41 -6.37
C LEU A 239 33.36 -13.86 -5.15
N GLN A 240 33.33 -13.08 -4.07
CA GLN A 240 34.01 -13.43 -2.82
C GLN A 240 33.40 -14.67 -2.19
N LEU A 241 32.07 -14.79 -2.14
CA LEU A 241 31.38 -15.98 -1.63
C LEU A 241 31.81 -17.22 -2.40
N ALA A 242 31.76 -17.19 -3.74
CA ALA A 242 32.18 -18.31 -4.58
C ALA A 242 33.64 -18.72 -4.33
N ALA A 243 34.53 -17.74 -4.12
CA ALA A 243 35.93 -18.00 -3.79
C ALA A 243 36.11 -18.63 -2.39
N VAL A 244 35.35 -18.18 -1.39
CA VAL A 244 35.36 -18.74 -0.04
C VAL A 244 34.78 -20.16 -0.03
N GLU A 245 33.69 -20.40 -0.75
CA GLU A 245 33.08 -21.73 -0.89
C GLU A 245 34.01 -22.72 -1.57
N LYS A 246 34.66 -22.33 -2.67
CA LYS A 246 35.69 -23.14 -3.32
C LYS A 246 36.83 -23.50 -2.35
N LYS A 247 37.30 -22.53 -1.58
CA LYS A 247 38.35 -22.69 -0.56
C LYS A 247 37.94 -23.55 0.63
N ILE A 248 36.65 -23.63 0.95
CA ILE A 248 36.10 -24.53 1.96
C ILE A 248 36.04 -25.94 1.38
N GLN A 249 35.52 -26.08 0.14
CA GLN A 249 35.41 -27.35 -0.56
C GLN A 249 36.79 -28.01 -0.76
N GLU A 250 37.80 -27.27 -1.22
CA GLU A 250 39.17 -27.77 -1.38
C GLU A 250 39.76 -28.30 -0.06
N LYS A 251 39.52 -27.60 1.06
CA LYS A 251 39.93 -28.09 2.40
C LYS A 251 39.18 -29.34 2.81
N CYS A 252 37.87 -29.41 2.57
CA CYS A 252 37.08 -30.60 2.82
C CYS A 252 37.55 -31.79 1.97
N ASP A 253 37.95 -31.56 0.72
CA ASP A 253 38.46 -32.59 -0.19
C ASP A 253 39.88 -33.04 0.17
N GLU A 254 40.72 -32.14 0.70
CA GLU A 254 42.03 -32.48 1.30
C GLU A 254 41.88 -33.33 2.57
N GLU A 255 40.91 -33.02 3.44
CA GLU A 255 40.61 -33.80 4.65
C GLU A 255 39.94 -35.16 4.31
N ARG A 256 39.12 -35.22 3.26
CA ARG A 256 38.48 -36.46 2.77
C ARG A 256 39.45 -37.45 2.11
N LYS A 257 40.64 -37.04 1.68
CA LYS A 257 41.70 -37.99 1.25
C LYS A 257 42.25 -38.85 2.40
N GLY A 258 41.85 -38.59 3.66
CA GLY A 258 42.21 -39.39 4.83
C GLY A 258 41.16 -40.42 5.30
N THR A 259 39.93 -40.43 4.80
CA THR A 259 38.93 -41.46 5.18
C THR A 259 37.79 -41.50 4.16
N ALA A 260 37.59 -42.66 3.53
CA ALA A 260 36.55 -42.86 2.53
C ALA A 260 35.21 -43.27 3.16
N VAL A 261 34.09 -42.69 2.70
CA VAL A 261 33.00 -43.39 1.97
C VAL A 261 31.66 -42.59 1.94
N SER A 262 31.15 -42.47 0.71
CA SER A 262 29.78 -42.34 0.15
C SER A 262 28.77 -41.22 0.50
N THR A 263 28.37 -40.58 -0.60
CA THR A 263 27.26 -39.69 -0.97
C THR A 263 25.83 -40.16 -0.69
N VAL A 264 24.91 -39.20 -0.49
CA VAL A 264 23.55 -39.20 -1.07
C VAL A 264 23.22 -37.79 -1.56
N ASN A 265 22.76 -37.70 -2.81
CA ASN A 265 22.20 -36.51 -3.45
C ASN A 265 20.73 -36.33 -3.03
N GLY A 266 20.29 -35.08 -2.87
CA GLY A 266 18.88 -34.72 -2.71
C GLY A 266 18.57 -33.46 -3.50
N ASP A 267 18.05 -33.65 -4.71
CA ASP A 267 17.43 -32.59 -5.52
C ASP A 267 16.20 -32.03 -4.80
N GLY A 268 16.15 -30.70 -4.66
CA GLY A 268 15.03 -29.98 -4.06
C GLY A 268 14.68 -28.77 -4.90
N GLN A 269 13.84 -28.99 -5.92
CA GLN A 269 13.15 -27.92 -6.66
C GLN A 269 12.28 -27.10 -5.66
N PRO A 270 12.29 -25.75 -5.69
CA PRO A 270 11.32 -24.98 -4.92
C PRO A 270 9.92 -25.16 -5.52
N PRO A 271 8.84 -25.23 -4.71
CA PRO A 271 7.50 -25.37 -5.23
C PRO A 271 6.99 -24.04 -5.77
N ASP A 272 6.65 -24.06 -7.06
CA ASP A 272 5.67 -23.17 -7.68
C ASP A 272 4.27 -23.76 -7.45
N VAL A 273 3.38 -22.99 -6.82
CA VAL A 273 1.93 -23.14 -7.00
C VAL A 273 1.25 -21.80 -6.70
N SER A 274 0.99 -21.02 -7.75
CA SER A 274 0.09 -19.87 -7.67
C SER A 274 -1.25 -20.20 -8.33
N ALA A 275 -2.28 -20.50 -7.54
CA ALA A 275 -3.65 -20.43 -8.03
C ALA A 275 -4.11 -18.98 -7.98
N VAL A 276 -4.33 -18.37 -9.15
CA VAL A 276 -4.83 -17.00 -9.29
C VAL A 276 -6.35 -17.05 -9.20
N GLY A 277 -6.94 -16.29 -8.26
CA GLY A 277 -8.40 -16.21 -8.11
C GLY A 277 -9.06 -15.38 -9.21
N GLU A 278 -10.30 -15.73 -9.57
CA GLU A 278 -11.15 -14.96 -10.48
C GLU A 278 -11.73 -13.69 -9.81
N PRO A 279 -12.07 -12.64 -10.58
CA PRO A 279 -12.39 -11.33 -10.04
C PRO A 279 -13.72 -11.35 -9.28
N HIS A 280 -13.65 -11.15 -7.96
CA HIS A 280 -14.79 -10.78 -7.11
C HIS A 280 -14.41 -9.59 -6.23
N LEU A 281 -13.98 -8.49 -6.85
CA LEU A 281 -14.01 -7.17 -6.21
C LEU A 281 -15.40 -6.58 -6.43
N GLN A 282 -16.23 -6.70 -5.39
CA GLN A 282 -17.56 -6.10 -5.38
C GLN A 282 -17.47 -4.57 -5.57
N PRO A 283 -18.38 -3.95 -6.34
CA PRO A 283 -18.52 -2.50 -6.36
C PRO A 283 -18.88 -2.00 -4.95
N ALA A 284 -18.40 -0.80 -4.63
CA ALA A 284 -18.58 -0.17 -3.33
C ALA A 284 -20.05 0.24 -3.09
N GLU A 285 -20.67 -0.30 -2.03
CA GLU A 285 -21.90 0.17 -1.39
C GLU A 285 -21.88 -0.15 0.13
N PRO A 286 -22.80 0.43 0.93
CA PRO A 286 -22.68 1.67 1.71
C PRO A 286 -21.81 1.54 2.98
N LYS A 287 -21.45 2.66 3.64
CA LYS A 287 -20.53 2.85 4.79
C LYS A 287 -20.23 1.57 5.62
N ARG A 288 -19.37 0.70 5.12
CA ARG A 288 -18.82 -0.44 5.87
C ARG A 288 -17.95 0.10 7.00
N PRO A 289 -17.86 -0.59 8.16
CA PRO A 289 -16.93 -0.21 9.22
C PRO A 289 -15.50 -0.16 8.67
N ARG A 290 -14.73 0.86 9.07
CA ARG A 290 -13.32 1.05 8.66
C ARG A 290 -12.53 -0.24 8.91
N LYS A 291 -11.66 -0.62 7.97
CA LYS A 291 -10.71 -1.73 8.19
C LYS A 291 -9.79 -1.40 9.38
N PRO A 292 -9.27 -2.40 10.11
CA PRO A 292 -8.45 -2.14 11.30
C PRO A 292 -7.25 -1.21 11.04
N MET A 293 -6.51 -1.43 9.96
CA MET A 293 -5.37 -0.58 9.59
C MET A 293 -5.83 0.83 9.22
N GLN A 294 -6.91 0.96 8.43
CA GLN A 294 -7.51 2.27 8.13
C GLN A 294 -7.82 3.04 9.41
N ALA A 295 -8.50 2.41 10.36
CA ALA A 295 -8.87 3.05 11.62
C ALA A 295 -7.62 3.44 12.43
N ALA A 296 -6.60 2.57 12.51
CA ALA A 296 -5.37 2.88 13.22
C ALA A 296 -4.64 4.09 12.63
N ILE A 297 -4.49 4.14 11.30
CA ILE A 297 -3.78 5.23 10.62
C ILE A 297 -4.58 6.53 10.64
N GLU A 298 -5.88 6.49 10.33
CA GLU A 298 -6.69 7.71 10.35
C GLU A 298 -6.79 8.29 11.76
N ASP A 299 -6.96 7.46 12.80
CA ASP A 299 -7.02 7.93 14.18
C ASP A 299 -5.64 8.46 14.64
N LEU A 300 -4.54 7.85 14.21
CA LEU A 300 -3.18 8.35 14.49
C LEU A 300 -2.99 9.72 13.84
N LEU A 301 -3.28 9.85 12.55
CA LEU A 301 -3.17 11.13 11.85
C LEU A 301 -4.08 12.19 12.47
N GLN A 302 -5.27 11.81 12.94
CA GLN A 302 -6.17 12.70 13.67
C GLN A 302 -5.55 13.22 14.97
N ALA A 303 -4.88 12.34 15.75
CA ALA A 303 -4.23 12.71 17.00
C ALA A 303 -3.14 13.78 16.81
N TYR A 304 -2.52 13.83 15.62
CA TYR A 304 -1.49 14.81 15.27
C TYR A 304 -1.98 15.92 14.32
N GLY A 305 -3.29 16.03 14.07
CA GLY A 305 -3.86 17.09 13.21
C GLY A 305 -3.53 16.95 11.71
N LEU A 306 -3.15 15.75 11.25
CA LEU A 306 -2.69 15.47 9.89
C LEU A 306 -3.76 14.81 8.99
N LEU A 307 -4.90 14.41 9.55
CA LEU A 307 -5.90 13.62 8.82
C LEU A 307 -6.48 14.35 7.61
N GLU A 308 -6.77 15.65 7.74
CA GLU A 308 -7.37 16.43 6.66
C GLU A 308 -6.37 16.62 5.50
N ALA A 309 -5.10 16.88 5.80
CA ALA A 309 -4.04 16.92 4.79
C ALA A 309 -3.89 15.58 4.07
N PHE A 310 -3.91 14.47 4.81
CA PHE A 310 -3.87 13.12 4.25
C PHE A 310 -5.06 12.81 3.34
N ARG A 311 -6.25 13.32 3.65
CA ARG A 311 -7.47 13.13 2.84
C ARG A 311 -7.50 14.02 1.61
N ALA A 312 -7.03 15.26 1.75
CA ALA A 312 -7.11 16.29 0.71
C ALA A 312 -6.11 16.07 -0.44
N SER A 313 -4.98 15.43 -0.18
CA SER A 313 -3.92 15.24 -1.19
C SER A 313 -3.74 13.79 -1.59
N ASP A 314 -3.41 13.58 -2.88
CA ASP A 314 -2.96 12.29 -3.41
C ASP A 314 -1.44 12.08 -3.23
N GLU A 315 -0.75 13.08 -2.66
CA GLU A 315 0.65 13.04 -2.20
C GLU A 315 0.70 13.47 -0.73
N PHE A 316 1.25 12.61 0.12
CA PHE A 316 1.32 12.83 1.55
C PHE A 316 2.50 12.05 2.08
N HIS A 317 3.19 12.61 3.05
CA HIS A 317 4.25 11.95 3.79
C HIS A 317 4.15 12.41 5.23
N ALA A 318 4.17 11.46 6.16
CA ALA A 318 4.38 11.72 7.58
C ALA A 318 5.29 10.65 8.17
N ARG A 319 6.31 11.08 8.91
CA ARG A 319 7.23 10.23 9.66
C ARG A 319 7.08 10.46 11.15
N PHE A 320 6.80 9.39 11.88
CA PHE A 320 6.66 9.34 13.31
C PHE A 320 7.85 8.60 13.91
N GLU A 321 8.50 9.21 14.91
CA GLU A 321 9.57 8.58 15.68
C GLU A 321 9.15 8.41 17.13
N MET A 322 9.47 7.25 17.71
CA MET A 322 9.19 6.93 19.10
C MET A 322 10.39 6.15 19.69
N PRO A 323 10.82 6.44 20.93
CA PRO A 323 11.93 5.73 21.55
C PRO A 323 11.72 4.22 21.54
N HIS A 324 12.77 3.46 21.21
CA HIS A 324 12.78 1.99 21.15
C HIS A 324 11.94 1.35 20.02
N TYR A 325 11.31 2.14 19.16
CA TYR A 325 10.59 1.64 18.00
C TYR A 325 11.23 2.09 16.68
N MET A 326 11.08 1.27 15.65
CA MET A 326 11.38 1.70 14.29
C MET A 326 10.43 2.83 13.90
N PRO A 327 10.91 3.91 13.25
CA PRO A 327 10.07 4.98 12.73
C PRO A 327 8.89 4.43 11.93
N LEU A 328 7.69 4.96 12.18
CA LEU A 328 6.49 4.67 11.40
C LEU A 328 6.34 5.75 10.33
N VAL A 329 6.21 5.34 9.08
CA VAL A 329 6.07 6.23 7.92
C VAL A 329 4.75 5.92 7.22
N ILE A 330 3.98 6.98 6.93
CA ILE A 330 2.69 6.90 6.25
C ILE A 330 2.74 7.81 5.02
N GLU A 331 2.45 7.25 3.85
CA GLU A 331 2.55 7.99 2.60
C GLU A 331 1.36 7.79 1.67
N ARG A 332 0.87 8.86 1.04
CA ARG A 332 0.06 8.78 -0.18
C ARG A 332 1.04 8.82 -1.35
N ILE A 333 1.08 7.73 -2.10
CA ILE A 333 2.09 7.47 -3.14
C ILE A 333 1.46 7.46 -4.54
N GLY A 334 0.44 8.29 -4.71
CA GLY A 334 -0.31 8.46 -5.95
C GLY A 334 -1.18 7.26 -6.35
N PHE A 335 -2.04 7.51 -7.34
CA PHE A 335 -2.93 6.51 -7.96
C PHE A 335 -3.81 5.78 -6.93
N GLY A 336 -4.31 6.52 -5.92
CA GLY A 336 -5.19 5.97 -4.90
C GLY A 336 -4.54 4.92 -3.99
N ARG A 337 -3.23 5.03 -3.73
CA ARG A 337 -2.51 4.09 -2.86
C ARG A 337 -1.90 4.76 -1.64
N VAL A 338 -1.83 4.00 -0.55
CA VAL A 338 -1.20 4.37 0.71
C VAL A 338 -0.10 3.37 1.03
N SER A 339 1.11 3.82 1.36
CA SER A 339 2.10 2.98 2.04
C SER A 339 2.04 3.24 3.54
N VAL A 340 2.11 2.16 4.31
CA VAL A 340 2.40 2.20 5.73
C VAL A 340 3.66 1.37 5.92
N ALA A 341 4.70 1.96 6.52
CA ALA A 341 6.00 1.33 6.61
C ALA A 341 6.70 1.58 7.95
N HIS A 342 7.45 0.59 8.41
CA HIS A 342 8.53 0.77 9.36
C HIS A 342 9.87 0.65 8.65
N TYR A 343 10.86 1.47 9.06
CA TYR A 343 12.21 1.38 8.53
C TYR A 343 13.24 1.28 9.66
N TYR A 344 14.26 0.46 9.46
CA TYR A 344 15.49 0.53 10.25
C TYR A 344 16.68 0.86 9.35
N THR A 345 17.77 1.33 9.97
CA THR A 345 19.02 1.56 9.26
C THR A 345 19.96 0.39 9.50
N GLN A 346 20.48 -0.19 8.41
CA GLN A 346 21.48 -1.24 8.47
C GLN A 346 22.54 -0.95 7.43
N ASN A 347 23.80 -0.83 7.86
CA ASN A 347 24.93 -0.47 7.00
C ASN A 347 24.73 0.85 6.21
N GLY A 348 24.00 1.80 6.81
CA GLY A 348 23.67 3.08 6.18
C GLY A 348 22.50 3.02 5.19
N ASP A 349 21.95 1.84 4.93
CA ASP A 349 20.80 1.63 4.04
C ASP A 349 19.50 1.61 4.87
N ALA A 350 18.44 2.25 4.36
CA ALA A 350 17.11 2.16 4.95
C ALA A 350 16.42 0.87 4.48
N VAL A 351 16.00 0.03 5.43
CA VAL A 351 15.39 -1.26 5.15
C VAL A 351 13.98 -1.29 5.72
N ALA A 352 12.98 -1.55 4.86
CA ALA A 352 11.59 -1.70 5.26
C ALA A 352 11.37 -2.98 6.07
N ASP A 353 10.69 -2.89 7.21
CA ASP A 353 10.29 -4.02 8.05
C ASP A 353 9.01 -3.75 8.87
N PRO A 354 7.83 -3.89 8.26
CA PRO A 354 7.58 -4.04 6.82
C PRO A 354 7.13 -2.72 6.16
N ASP A 355 6.95 -2.75 4.84
CA ASP A 355 6.19 -1.75 4.06
C ASP A 355 5.01 -2.46 3.38
N VAL A 356 3.77 -2.02 3.68
CA VAL A 356 2.55 -2.53 3.06
C VAL A 356 1.86 -1.42 2.29
N VAL A 357 1.57 -1.69 1.03
CA VAL A 357 0.82 -0.78 0.15
C VAL A 357 -0.65 -1.21 0.12
N TYR A 358 -1.54 -0.27 0.39
CA TYR A 358 -2.99 -0.44 0.38
C TYR A 358 -3.65 0.40 -0.71
N ASP A 359 -4.80 -0.05 -1.22
CA ASP A 359 -5.73 0.80 -1.97
C ASP A 359 -6.49 1.71 -1.00
N ILE A 360 -6.44 3.03 -1.17
CA ILE A 360 -7.04 4.01 -0.24
C ILE A 360 -8.56 3.85 -0.10
N ARG A 361 -9.24 3.31 -1.12
CA ARG A 361 -10.70 3.25 -1.19
C ARG A 361 -11.27 2.16 -0.30
N ASN A 362 -10.54 1.05 -0.16
CA ASN A 362 -11.02 -0.15 0.52
C ASN A 362 -10.02 -0.73 1.54
N TRP A 363 -8.80 -0.18 1.61
CA TRP A 363 -7.70 -0.64 2.45
C TRP A 363 -7.37 -2.12 2.29
N ILE A 364 -7.53 -2.63 1.06
CA ILE A 364 -7.08 -3.97 0.69
C ILE A 364 -5.58 -3.89 0.37
N PRO A 365 -4.74 -4.73 1.00
CA PRO A 365 -3.32 -4.83 0.67
C PRO A 365 -3.09 -5.19 -0.80
N GLN A 366 -2.23 -4.44 -1.46
CA GLN A 366 -1.85 -4.62 -2.87
C GLN A 366 -0.47 -5.27 -2.99
N GLU A 367 0.46 -4.85 -2.14
CA GLU A 367 1.86 -5.24 -2.16
C GLU A 367 2.42 -5.22 -0.72
N ILE A 368 3.37 -6.09 -0.41
CA ILE A 368 4.14 -6.05 0.85
C ILE A 368 5.63 -6.23 0.55
N THR A 369 6.46 -5.52 1.29
CA THR A 369 7.91 -5.67 1.31
C THR A 369 8.36 -5.88 2.75
N GLN A 370 9.14 -6.92 2.99
CA GLN A 370 9.73 -7.20 4.31
C GLN A 370 11.07 -7.91 4.15
N PRO A 371 11.95 -7.91 5.17
CA PRO A 371 13.23 -8.58 5.06
C PRO A 371 13.04 -10.08 4.81
N PRO A 372 13.85 -10.70 3.93
CA PRO A 372 13.78 -12.12 3.71
C PRO A 372 14.36 -12.83 4.95
N VAL A 373 13.64 -13.83 5.43
CA VAL A 373 14.02 -14.73 6.51
C VAL A 373 14.14 -16.14 5.95
N MET A 374 15.26 -16.80 6.26
CA MET A 374 15.44 -18.21 5.94
C MET A 374 14.78 -19.07 7.02
N ILE A 375 13.72 -19.81 6.65
CA ILE A 375 13.07 -20.78 7.54
C ILE A 375 13.06 -22.15 6.85
N ALA A 376 13.68 -23.15 7.50
CA ALA A 376 13.74 -24.53 7.00
C ALA A 376 14.24 -24.65 5.54
N GLY A 377 15.27 -23.88 5.18
CA GLY A 377 15.85 -23.88 3.83
C GLY A 377 15.03 -23.13 2.77
N ARG A 378 13.96 -22.41 3.15
CA ARG A 378 13.19 -21.54 2.25
C ARG A 378 13.39 -20.08 2.59
N VAL A 379 13.53 -19.25 1.54
CA VAL A 379 13.45 -17.80 1.65
C VAL A 379 11.98 -17.42 1.81
N LEU A 380 11.61 -16.85 2.96
CA LEU A 380 10.30 -16.25 3.22
C LEU A 380 10.46 -14.73 3.35
N GLY A 381 9.50 -13.92 2.91
CA GLY A 381 9.63 -12.46 2.88
C GLY A 381 10.08 -11.92 1.53
N GLY A 382 10.71 -10.75 1.50
CA GLY A 382 10.98 -10.00 0.28
C GLY A 382 9.76 -9.21 -0.22
N TYR A 383 9.83 -8.73 -1.46
CA TYR A 383 8.70 -8.11 -2.13
C TYR A 383 7.69 -9.15 -2.61
N GLN A 384 6.40 -8.91 -2.33
CA GLN A 384 5.31 -9.76 -2.76
C GLN A 384 4.16 -8.91 -3.31
N GLN A 385 3.79 -9.18 -4.56
CA GLN A 385 2.55 -8.66 -5.13
C GLN A 385 1.37 -9.54 -4.68
N ILE A 386 0.29 -8.89 -4.24
CA ILE A 386 -0.91 -9.53 -3.70
C ILE A 386 -2.05 -9.42 -4.72
N VAL A 387 -2.24 -8.22 -5.27
CA VAL A 387 -3.26 -7.92 -6.28
C VAL A 387 -2.57 -7.60 -7.61
N LEU A 388 -3.03 -8.24 -8.68
CA LEU A 388 -2.59 -8.06 -10.06
C LEU A 388 -3.29 -6.86 -10.70
N GLU A 389 -2.73 -6.39 -11.80
CA GLU A 389 -3.22 -5.21 -12.53
C GLU A 389 -4.66 -5.37 -13.05
N ASP A 390 -5.06 -6.59 -13.39
CA ASP A 390 -6.41 -6.90 -13.87
C ASP A 390 -7.43 -7.17 -12.74
N GLY A 391 -7.03 -6.91 -11.49
CA GLY A 391 -7.86 -7.11 -10.30
C GLY A 391 -7.92 -8.55 -9.81
N ARG A 392 -7.25 -9.50 -10.47
CA ARG A 392 -7.02 -10.82 -9.89
C ARG A 392 -6.09 -10.71 -8.69
N PHE A 393 -6.13 -11.67 -7.78
CA PHE A 393 -5.29 -11.65 -6.59
C PHE A 393 -4.83 -13.05 -6.20
N TYR A 394 -3.77 -13.10 -5.39
CA TYR A 394 -3.27 -14.33 -4.78
C TYR A 394 -3.97 -14.54 -3.43
N PRO A 395 -4.91 -15.50 -3.30
CA PRO A 395 -5.78 -15.58 -2.12
C PRO A 395 -5.04 -15.83 -0.80
N GLU A 396 -4.06 -16.74 -0.79
CA GLU A 396 -3.27 -17.02 0.42
C GLU A 396 -2.42 -15.81 0.83
N ARG A 397 -1.77 -15.14 -0.12
CA ARG A 397 -0.99 -13.91 0.17
C ARG A 397 -1.89 -12.82 0.74
N LEU A 398 -3.07 -12.62 0.16
CA LEU A 398 -4.03 -11.63 0.64
C LEU A 398 -4.47 -11.94 2.08
N LYS A 399 -4.83 -13.18 2.35
CA LYS A 399 -5.24 -13.65 3.68
C LYS A 399 -4.14 -13.45 4.72
N ASP A 400 -2.91 -13.82 4.38
CA ASP A 400 -1.76 -13.68 5.28
C ASP A 400 -1.47 -12.22 5.60
N VAL A 401 -1.44 -11.36 4.58
CA VAL A 401 -1.14 -9.93 4.75
C VAL A 401 -2.31 -9.19 5.42
N GLU A 402 -3.57 -9.59 5.21
CA GLU A 402 -4.71 -9.04 5.96
C GLU A 402 -4.66 -9.44 7.44
N SER A 403 -4.26 -10.68 7.75
CA SER A 403 -4.06 -11.15 9.13
C SER A 403 -2.94 -10.35 9.81
N PHE A 404 -1.80 -10.22 9.14
CA PHE A 404 -0.68 -9.40 9.60
C PHE A 404 -1.11 -7.94 9.80
N SER A 405 -1.79 -7.33 8.82
CA SER A 405 -2.25 -5.94 8.91
C SER A 405 -3.18 -5.70 10.10
N ARG A 406 -4.03 -6.68 10.45
CA ARG A 406 -4.89 -6.58 11.63
C ARG A 406 -4.10 -6.60 12.92
N MET A 407 -3.13 -7.49 13.04
CA MET A 407 -2.23 -7.55 14.19
C MET A 407 -1.41 -6.26 14.30
N TRP A 408 -0.83 -5.79 13.19
CA TRP A 408 -0.01 -4.58 13.17
C TRP A 408 -0.81 -3.33 13.54
N ALA A 409 -2.04 -3.19 13.01
CA ALA A 409 -2.94 -2.11 13.39
C ALA A 409 -3.26 -2.09 14.89
N LYS A 410 -3.48 -3.28 15.49
CA LYS A 410 -3.67 -3.41 16.94
C LYS A 410 -2.42 -2.93 17.70
N ASN A 411 -1.23 -3.37 17.27
CA ASN A 411 0.03 -2.97 17.88
C ASN A 411 0.25 -1.45 17.82
N ILE A 412 0.00 -0.80 16.68
CA ILE A 412 0.14 0.66 16.56
C ILE A 412 -0.73 1.39 17.59
N ARG A 413 -1.95 0.89 17.85
CA ARG A 413 -2.86 1.46 18.87
C ARG A 413 -2.42 1.20 20.31
N GLU A 414 -1.84 0.04 20.59
CA GLU A 414 -1.50 -0.37 21.96
C GLU A 414 -0.08 0.06 22.39
N GLN A 415 0.81 0.36 21.45
CA GLN A 415 2.21 0.69 21.71
C GLN A 415 2.44 2.17 22.07
N GLY A 416 1.39 2.98 22.13
CA GLY A 416 1.47 4.38 22.56
C GLY A 416 1.90 5.37 21.48
N TRP A 417 1.77 5.00 20.19
CA TRP A 417 2.09 5.89 19.05
C TRP A 417 1.23 7.17 19.05
N PHE A 418 0.05 7.13 19.64
CA PHE A 418 -0.92 8.23 19.64
C PHE A 418 -0.53 9.32 20.64
N GLU A 419 0.18 8.94 21.70
CA GLU A 419 0.50 9.81 22.83
C GLU A 419 1.98 10.21 22.85
N HIS A 420 2.87 9.33 22.42
CA HIS A 420 4.31 9.46 22.69
C HIS A 420 5.18 9.62 21.44
N ALA A 421 4.62 9.47 20.24
CA ALA A 421 5.39 9.65 19.02
C ALA A 421 5.66 11.14 18.74
N LYS A 422 6.72 11.40 17.99
CA LYS A 422 7.07 12.73 17.47
C LYS A 422 6.98 12.71 15.97
N VAL A 423 6.30 13.70 15.40
CA VAL A 423 6.29 13.93 13.96
C VAL A 423 7.61 14.60 13.57
N VAL A 424 8.42 13.96 12.74
CA VAL A 424 9.79 14.41 12.40
C VAL A 424 9.89 14.92 10.97
N SER A 425 9.03 14.45 10.07
CA SER A 425 8.95 14.91 8.69
C SER A 425 7.51 14.85 8.20
N ILE A 426 7.08 15.89 7.48
CA ILE A 426 5.75 16.04 6.88
C ILE A 426 5.87 16.71 5.52
N SER A 427 5.12 16.23 4.53
CA SER A 427 4.84 17.03 3.34
C SER A 427 3.64 17.96 3.60
N HIS A 428 3.56 19.06 2.86
CA HIS A 428 2.51 20.09 2.99
C HIS A 428 2.39 20.77 4.38
N PRO A 429 3.49 21.33 4.93
CA PRO A 429 3.43 22.07 6.20
C PRO A 429 2.42 23.23 6.18
N GLU A 430 2.17 23.84 5.02
CA GLU A 430 1.17 24.89 4.80
C GLU A 430 -0.28 24.44 5.07
N LEU A 431 -0.61 23.16 4.86
CA LEU A 431 -1.94 22.62 5.17
C LEU A 431 -2.12 22.35 6.67
N ILE A 432 -1.02 22.23 7.41
CA ILE A 432 -0.99 21.89 8.85
C ILE A 432 -1.05 23.16 9.71
N ALA A 433 -0.51 24.28 9.23
CA ALA A 433 -0.65 25.59 9.88
C ALA A 433 -2.13 26.00 10.03
N ASN A 434 -2.97 25.72 9.03
CA ASN A 434 -4.40 26.00 9.10
C ASN A 434 -5.18 25.08 10.06
N ALA A 435 -4.59 23.95 10.50
CA ALA A 435 -5.21 23.01 11.43
C ALA A 435 -4.84 23.27 12.90
N THR A 436 -3.87 24.15 13.16
CA THR A 436 -3.37 24.47 14.51
C THR A 436 -3.82 25.86 15.02
N GLU A 437 -4.51 26.65 14.20
CA GLU A 437 -5.13 27.94 14.58
C GLU A 437 -6.66 27.88 14.80
N GLY A 438 -7.24 26.68 14.92
CA GLY A 438 -8.68 26.45 15.13
C GLY A 438 -9.08 26.22 16.59
#